data_AF-A0A0P8C7M0-F1
#
_entry.id   AF-A0A0P8C7M0-F1
#
_cell.length_a   1.000
_cell.length_b   1.000
_cell.length_c   1.000
_cell.angle_alpha   90.00
_cell.angle_beta   90.00
_cell.angle_gamma   90.00
#
_symmetry.space_group_name_H-M   'P 1'
#
loop_
_entity.id
_entity.type
_entity.pdbx_description
1 polymer ?
#
loop_
_entity_poly.entity_id
_entity_poly.type
_entity_poly.pdbx_seq_one_letter_code
_entity_poly.pdbx_strand_id
1 'polypeptide(L)'
;MNEIIPERVKKTAQIISEVSHLNETDMFILLSLLADSKMTNAELAKIMNFKDGNSTAYHTRTMQEDGMIDRYTIVPNWKRVGLPTEFIILAETQNEEQLLEIEKMHVVMADEYASSTGDIVVTPMVSGCIILQDVYYCYGDRQMGVIIGRATSDQDAAVYCKNYLVSRYPNIKVSLLINKYRTISNFFIDKPAIKKLKEIFHIEKSGAPDAL
;
A
#
# COMPACT_ATOMS: atom_id res chain seq x y z
N MET A 1 17.90 -1.53 7.16
CA MET A 1 17.13 -0.37 7.67
C MET A 1 17.84 0.88 7.18
N ASN A 2 17.12 1.78 6.50
CA ASN A 2 17.66 3.12 6.23
C ASN A 2 17.70 3.85 7.56
N GLU A 3 18.86 4.33 7.99
CA GLU A 3 18.91 5.33 9.06
C GLU A 3 18.03 6.51 8.65
N ILE A 4 17.00 6.75 9.43
CA ILE A 4 16.15 7.93 9.30
C ILE A 4 17.05 9.10 9.68
N ILE A 5 17.36 9.98 8.73
CA ILE A 5 18.14 11.19 8.99
C ILE A 5 17.15 12.22 9.55
N PRO A 6 17.23 12.60 10.84
CA PRO A 6 16.22 13.46 11.47
C PRO A 6 15.99 14.78 10.73
N GLU A 7 17.06 15.40 10.24
CA GLU A 7 17.02 16.61 9.41
C GLU A 7 16.13 16.46 8.15
N ARG A 8 16.18 15.30 7.49
CA ARG A 8 15.35 15.07 6.29
C ARG A 8 13.88 14.92 6.64
N VAL A 9 13.59 14.21 7.72
CA VAL A 9 12.21 14.07 8.22
C VAL A 9 11.66 15.41 8.65
N LYS A 10 12.47 16.25 9.31
CA LYS A 10 12.09 17.60 9.70
C LYS A 10 11.72 18.46 8.49
N LYS A 11 12.55 18.45 7.46
CA LYS A 11 12.24 19.17 6.21
C LYS A 11 10.94 18.68 5.56
N THR A 12 10.73 17.36 5.49
CA THR A 12 9.48 16.78 4.96
C THR A 12 8.28 17.16 5.83
N ALA A 13 8.44 17.12 7.16
CA ALA A 13 7.38 17.49 8.10
C ALA A 13 6.97 18.96 7.94
N GLN A 14 7.95 19.86 7.78
CA GLN A 14 7.71 21.27 7.51
C GLN A 14 6.87 21.44 6.23
N ILE A 15 7.30 20.85 5.11
CA ILE A 15 6.60 20.94 3.81
C ILE A 15 5.16 20.42 3.92
N ILE A 16 4.93 19.28 4.57
CA ILE A 16 3.58 18.71 4.67
C ILE A 16 2.71 19.54 5.65
N SER A 17 3.31 20.07 6.72
CA SER A 17 2.58 20.90 7.70
C SER A 17 2.05 22.22 7.10
N GLU A 18 2.69 22.75 6.05
CA GLU A 18 2.22 23.96 5.36
C GLU A 18 0.87 23.76 4.63
N VAL A 19 0.52 22.51 4.30
CA VAL A 19 -0.69 22.16 3.53
C VAL A 19 -1.65 21.23 4.28
N SER A 20 -1.36 20.91 5.54
CA SER A 20 -2.16 20.00 6.37
C SER A 20 -2.65 20.69 7.64
N HIS A 21 -3.59 20.05 8.35
CA HIS A 21 -4.08 20.55 9.65
C HIS A 21 -3.15 20.21 10.83
N LEU A 22 -2.08 19.45 10.57
CA LEU A 22 -1.08 19.04 11.55
C LEU A 22 0.05 20.07 11.60
N ASN A 23 0.45 20.46 12.82
CA ASN A 23 1.65 21.29 12.99
C ASN A 23 2.93 20.48 12.69
N GLU A 24 4.06 21.18 12.52
CA GLU A 24 5.35 20.56 12.19
C GLU A 24 5.78 19.49 13.20
N THR A 25 5.55 19.73 14.50
CA THR A 25 5.90 18.81 15.59
C THR A 25 5.15 17.49 15.47
N ASP A 26 3.82 17.54 15.35
CA ASP A 26 2.98 16.35 15.23
C ASP A 26 3.27 15.59 13.93
N MET A 27 3.46 16.32 12.83
CA MET A 27 3.85 15.73 11.55
C MET A 27 5.21 15.02 11.63
N PHE A 28 6.18 15.61 12.34
CA PHE A 28 7.48 14.97 12.55
C PHE A 28 7.36 13.66 13.33
N ILE A 29 6.58 13.66 14.42
CA ILE A 29 6.30 12.47 15.22
C ILE A 29 5.64 11.40 14.34
N LEU A 30 4.62 11.79 13.57
CA LEU A 30 3.89 10.88 12.68
C LEU A 30 4.80 10.23 11.64
N LEU A 31 5.63 11.02 10.93
CA LEU A 31 6.57 10.50 9.93
C LEU A 31 7.65 9.62 10.55
N SER A 32 8.09 9.92 11.78
CA SER A 32 9.06 9.12 12.50
C SER A 32 8.48 7.75 12.88
N LEU A 33 7.26 7.73 13.42
CA LEU A 33 6.53 6.50 13.76
C LEU A 33 6.13 5.69 12.52
N LEU A 34 5.83 6.36 11.40
CA LEU A 34 5.56 5.70 10.12
C LEU A 34 6.80 4.95 9.60
N ALA A 35 8.00 5.50 9.84
CA ALA A 35 9.25 4.90 9.43
C ALA A 35 9.74 3.81 10.41
N ASP A 36 9.53 4.01 11.72
CA ASP A 36 9.78 3.01 12.76
C ASP A 36 8.74 3.10 13.89
N SER A 37 7.73 2.23 13.80
CA SER A 37 6.62 2.19 14.74
C SER A 37 6.99 1.64 16.12
N LYS A 38 8.18 1.07 16.27
CA LYS A 38 8.67 0.54 17.56
C LYS A 38 9.45 1.59 18.37
N MET A 39 9.67 2.77 17.79
CA MET A 39 10.38 3.85 18.45
C MET A 39 9.66 4.24 19.74
N THR A 40 10.41 4.26 20.85
CA THR A 40 9.87 4.63 22.15
C THR A 40 9.69 6.15 22.24
N ASN A 41 8.78 6.59 23.11
CA ASN A 41 8.62 8.02 23.43
C ASN A 41 9.93 8.68 23.90
N ALA A 42 10.78 7.95 24.62
CA ALA A 42 12.08 8.45 25.06
C ALA A 42 13.05 8.65 23.88
N GLU A 43 13.02 7.79 22.87
CA GLU A 43 13.83 7.93 21.65
C GLU A 43 13.33 9.09 20.79
N LEU A 44 12.01 9.21 20.59
CA LEU A 44 11.40 10.35 19.90
C LEU A 44 11.75 11.67 20.59
N ALA A 45 11.63 11.74 21.92
CA ALA A 45 11.95 12.94 22.68
C ALA A 45 13.42 13.36 22.50
N LYS A 46 14.36 12.40 22.49
CA LYS A 46 15.77 12.68 22.21
C LYS A 46 15.98 13.25 20.81
N ILE A 47 15.32 12.69 19.80
CA ILE A 47 15.42 13.17 18.41
C ILE A 47 14.86 14.59 18.27
N MET A 48 13.77 14.89 18.98
CA MET A 48 13.08 16.18 18.94
C MET A 48 13.62 17.23 19.92
N ASN A 49 14.65 16.89 20.71
CA ASN A 49 15.18 17.72 21.79
C ASN A 49 14.13 18.12 22.85
N PHE A 50 13.17 17.24 23.14
CA PHE A 50 12.29 17.39 24.29
C PHE A 50 12.97 16.96 25.58
N LYS A 51 12.51 17.53 26.70
CA LYS A 51 13.07 17.26 28.03
C LYS A 51 12.87 15.81 28.46
N ASP A 52 11.72 15.23 28.15
CA ASP A 52 11.38 13.84 28.43
C ASP A 52 10.33 13.30 27.45
N GLY A 53 10.01 12.01 27.57
CA GLY A 53 9.04 11.32 26.71
C GLY A 53 7.57 11.69 26.95
N ASN A 54 7.24 12.51 27.94
CA ASN A 54 5.84 12.86 28.22
C ASN A 54 5.27 13.77 27.12
N SER A 55 6.10 14.67 26.58
CA SER A 55 5.69 15.55 25.47
C SER A 55 5.33 14.71 24.23
N THR A 56 6.16 13.75 23.83
CA THR A 56 5.85 12.90 22.67
C THR A 56 4.67 11.97 22.93
N ALA A 57 4.52 11.48 24.16
CA ALA A 57 3.39 10.67 24.57
C ALA A 57 2.06 11.44 24.48
N TYR A 58 2.06 12.71 24.90
CA TYR A 58 0.91 13.61 24.77
C TYR A 58 0.49 13.76 23.30
N HIS A 59 1.41 14.17 22.43
CA HIS A 59 1.15 14.34 20.99
C HIS A 59 0.66 13.05 20.32
N THR A 60 1.32 11.91 20.60
CA THR A 60 0.93 10.61 20.04
C THR A 60 -0.48 10.21 20.49
N ARG A 61 -0.79 10.43 21.76
CA ARG A 61 -2.11 10.12 22.31
C ARG A 61 -3.20 11.00 21.71
N THR A 62 -2.95 12.31 21.60
CA THR A 62 -3.90 13.23 20.95
C THR A 62 -4.15 12.82 19.50
N MET A 63 -3.11 12.49 18.73
CA MET A 63 -3.28 11.99 17.36
C MET A 63 -4.05 10.67 17.28
N GLN A 64 -3.97 9.80 18.30
CA GLN A 64 -4.79 8.59 18.37
C GLN A 64 -6.24 8.89 18.70
N GLU A 65 -6.49 9.77 19.68
CA GLU A 65 -7.84 10.20 20.08
C GLU A 65 -8.55 10.92 18.92
N ASP A 66 -7.81 11.67 18.10
CA ASP A 66 -8.31 12.38 16.92
C ASP A 66 -8.41 11.49 15.65
N GLY A 67 -8.02 10.21 15.74
CA GLY A 67 -8.09 9.27 14.61
C GLY A 67 -7.04 9.48 13.50
N MET A 68 -5.98 10.24 13.77
CA MET A 68 -4.85 10.40 12.84
C MET A 68 -3.92 9.17 12.86
N ILE A 69 -3.86 8.49 13.99
CA ILE A 69 -3.17 7.19 14.14
C ILE A 69 -4.22 6.13 14.47
N ASP A 70 -4.69 5.42 13.44
CA ASP A 70 -5.71 4.38 13.61
C ASP A 70 -5.21 3.18 14.40
N ARG A 71 -4.03 2.65 14.03
CA ARG A 71 -3.46 1.44 14.63
C ARG A 71 -1.99 1.26 14.29
N TYR A 72 -1.29 0.49 15.12
CA TYR A 72 0.03 -0.05 14.78
C TYR A 72 -0.14 -1.44 14.17
N THR A 73 0.41 -1.65 12.97
CA THR A 73 0.28 -2.92 12.24
C THR A 73 1.63 -3.50 11.85
N ILE A 74 1.63 -4.82 11.60
CA ILE A 74 2.76 -5.54 11.06
C ILE A 74 2.68 -5.48 9.53
N VAL A 75 3.78 -5.13 8.88
CA VAL A 75 3.92 -5.24 7.42
C VAL A 75 4.66 -6.55 7.11
N PRO A 76 3.96 -7.62 6.71
CA PRO A 76 4.61 -8.90 6.44
C PRO A 76 5.40 -8.86 5.14
N ASN A 77 6.49 -9.65 5.11
CA ASN A 77 7.19 -9.91 3.85
C ASN A 77 6.45 -11.01 3.08
N TRP A 78 5.44 -10.62 2.30
CA TRP A 78 4.58 -11.54 1.54
C TRP A 78 5.36 -12.50 0.64
N LYS A 79 6.47 -12.03 0.05
CA LYS A 79 7.35 -12.89 -0.76
C LYS A 79 7.95 -14.03 0.06
N ARG A 80 8.37 -13.79 1.30
CA ARG A 80 8.90 -14.83 2.19
C ARG A 80 7.81 -15.72 2.78
N VAL A 81 6.57 -15.24 2.85
CA VAL A 81 5.41 -16.00 3.30
C VAL A 81 4.89 -16.97 2.23
N GLY A 82 5.42 -16.92 1.00
CA GLY A 82 5.00 -17.80 -0.10
C GLY A 82 4.00 -17.17 -1.06
N LEU A 83 3.80 -15.85 -0.97
CA LEU A 83 2.96 -15.06 -1.87
C LEU A 83 3.82 -14.02 -2.61
N PRO A 84 4.77 -14.47 -3.46
CA PRO A 84 5.77 -13.61 -4.09
C PRO A 84 5.22 -12.69 -5.17
N THR A 85 4.09 -13.04 -5.75
CA THR A 85 3.53 -12.34 -6.90
C THR A 85 2.57 -11.29 -6.41
N GLU A 86 2.82 -10.05 -6.75
CA GLU A 86 1.86 -8.98 -6.58
C GLU A 86 1.26 -8.64 -7.92
N PHE A 87 -0.07 -8.49 -7.95
CA PHE A 87 -0.78 -8.18 -9.17
C PHE A 87 -1.78 -7.05 -8.97
N ILE A 88 -2.08 -6.39 -10.08
CA ILE A 88 -3.17 -5.45 -10.25
C ILE A 88 -3.95 -5.93 -11.47
N ILE A 89 -5.26 -6.10 -11.32
CA ILE A 89 -6.17 -6.41 -12.42
C ILE A 89 -7.06 -5.20 -12.63
N LEU A 90 -7.12 -4.75 -13.87
CA LEU A 90 -8.06 -3.74 -14.34
C LEU A 90 -9.19 -4.46 -15.07
N ALA A 91 -10.41 -4.33 -14.58
CA ALA A 91 -11.62 -4.87 -15.19
C ALA A 91 -12.46 -3.71 -15.75
N GLU A 92 -12.65 -3.72 -17.07
CA GLU A 92 -13.40 -2.72 -17.82
C GLU A 92 -14.62 -3.38 -18.47
N THR A 93 -15.74 -2.67 -18.58
CA THR A 93 -16.80 -3.00 -19.55
C THR A 93 -17.38 -1.70 -20.09
N GLN A 94 -18.00 -1.78 -21.26
CA GLN A 94 -18.69 -0.65 -21.90
C GLN A 94 -20.17 -0.55 -21.48
N ASN A 95 -20.66 -1.51 -20.69
CA ASN A 95 -22.02 -1.53 -20.19
C ASN A 95 -22.05 -1.00 -18.75
N GLU A 96 -22.63 0.19 -18.55
CA GLU A 96 -22.74 0.82 -17.23
C GLU A 96 -23.55 0.00 -16.22
N GLU A 97 -24.61 -0.69 -16.65
CA GLU A 97 -25.40 -1.56 -15.77
C GLU A 97 -24.56 -2.74 -15.27
N GLN A 98 -23.71 -3.28 -16.13
CA GLN A 98 -22.81 -4.36 -15.79
C GLN A 98 -21.71 -3.93 -14.82
N LEU A 99 -21.23 -2.68 -14.88
CA LEU A 99 -20.26 -2.15 -13.92
C LEU A 99 -20.86 -2.04 -12.53
N LEU A 100 -22.07 -1.50 -12.45
CA LEU A 100 -22.81 -1.41 -11.20
C LEU A 100 -23.11 -2.81 -10.63
N GLU A 101 -23.40 -3.79 -11.49
CA GLU A 101 -23.58 -5.18 -11.09
C GLU A 101 -22.28 -5.80 -10.55
N ILE A 102 -21.14 -5.55 -11.20
CA ILE A 102 -19.82 -6.01 -10.73
C ILE A 102 -19.51 -5.43 -9.35
N GLU A 103 -19.73 -4.13 -9.15
CA GLU A 103 -19.53 -3.46 -7.86
C GLU A 103 -20.40 -4.09 -6.76
N LYS A 104 -21.72 -4.17 -6.98
CA LYS A 104 -22.67 -4.77 -6.04
C LYS A 104 -22.31 -6.21 -5.71
N MET A 105 -21.97 -7.01 -6.73
CA MET A 105 -21.61 -8.41 -6.55
C MET A 105 -20.34 -8.56 -5.71
N HIS A 106 -19.33 -7.70 -5.88
CA HIS A 106 -18.13 -7.77 -5.04
C HIS A 106 -18.43 -7.44 -3.58
N VAL A 107 -19.31 -6.48 -3.31
CA VAL A 107 -19.75 -6.16 -1.94
C VAL A 107 -20.49 -7.33 -1.31
N VAL A 108 -21.49 -7.88 -2.00
CA VAL A 108 -22.29 -9.03 -1.51
C VAL A 108 -21.38 -10.24 -1.27
N MET A 109 -20.50 -10.54 -2.21
CA MET A 109 -19.58 -11.68 -2.07
C MET A 109 -18.60 -11.51 -0.92
N ALA A 110 -18.10 -10.29 -0.69
CA ALA A 110 -17.21 -10.02 0.43
C ALA A 110 -17.92 -10.23 1.77
N ASP A 111 -19.18 -9.78 1.88
CA ASP A 111 -20.03 -9.96 3.06
C ASP A 111 -20.36 -11.45 3.30
N GLU A 112 -20.73 -12.17 2.25
CA GLU A 112 -20.98 -13.62 2.31
C GLU A 112 -19.71 -14.39 2.72
N TYR A 113 -18.55 -14.03 2.17
CA TYR A 113 -17.28 -14.64 2.51
C TYR A 113 -16.89 -14.34 3.96
N ALA A 114 -17.05 -13.11 4.42
CA ALA A 114 -16.79 -12.72 5.81
C ALA A 114 -17.68 -13.50 6.79
N SER A 115 -18.96 -13.64 6.45
CA SER A 115 -19.95 -14.34 7.29
C SER A 115 -19.73 -15.85 7.38
N SER A 116 -19.16 -16.47 6.35
CA SER A 116 -19.05 -17.93 6.24
C SER A 116 -17.63 -18.47 6.45
N THR A 117 -16.61 -17.71 6.09
CA THR A 117 -15.23 -18.17 5.95
C THR A 117 -14.25 -17.32 6.77
N GLY A 118 -14.36 -16.00 6.71
CA GLY A 118 -13.59 -15.07 7.53
C GLY A 118 -13.13 -13.80 6.80
N ASP A 119 -12.32 -12.99 7.47
CA ASP A 119 -12.02 -11.61 7.03
C ASP A 119 -10.97 -11.49 5.91
N ILE A 120 -10.35 -12.60 5.49
CA ILE A 120 -9.29 -12.61 4.46
C ILE A 120 -9.77 -13.42 3.27
N VAL A 121 -10.04 -12.75 2.15
CA VAL A 121 -10.52 -13.40 0.92
C VAL A 121 -9.39 -14.18 0.26
N VAL A 122 -9.47 -15.51 0.37
CA VAL A 122 -8.54 -16.45 -0.28
C VAL A 122 -9.29 -17.23 -1.36
N THR A 123 -8.76 -17.20 -2.59
CA THR A 123 -9.25 -18.03 -3.69
C THR A 123 -8.23 -19.14 -4.01
N PRO A 124 -8.58 -20.43 -3.81
CA PRO A 124 -7.68 -21.53 -4.16
C PRO A 124 -7.54 -21.66 -5.68
N MET A 125 -6.32 -21.96 -6.11
CA MET A 125 -5.94 -22.21 -7.50
C MET A 125 -5.42 -23.64 -7.65
N VAL A 126 -5.30 -24.12 -8.88
CA VAL A 126 -4.79 -25.47 -9.17
C VAL A 126 -3.42 -25.71 -8.53
N SER A 127 -2.55 -24.69 -8.52
CA SER A 127 -1.18 -24.77 -7.99
C SER A 127 -0.96 -24.08 -6.64
N GLY A 128 -1.94 -23.35 -6.12
CA GLY A 128 -1.74 -22.52 -4.93
C GLY A 128 -2.95 -21.67 -4.59
N CYS A 129 -2.75 -20.36 -4.37
CA CYS A 129 -3.86 -19.47 -4.03
C CYS A 129 -3.60 -18.01 -4.41
N ILE A 130 -4.70 -17.26 -4.38
CA ILE A 130 -4.77 -15.81 -4.48
C ILE A 130 -5.32 -15.26 -3.16
N ILE A 131 -4.74 -14.16 -2.69
CA ILE A 131 -5.29 -13.35 -1.60
C ILE A 131 -5.57 -11.95 -2.13
N LEU A 132 -6.78 -11.46 -1.90
CA LEU A 132 -7.15 -10.10 -2.27
C LEU A 132 -6.67 -9.12 -1.20
N GLN A 133 -6.10 -8.00 -1.65
CA GLN A 133 -5.65 -6.91 -0.78
C GLN A 133 -6.64 -5.75 -0.83
N ASP A 134 -6.97 -5.31 -2.05
CA ASP A 134 -7.90 -4.20 -2.26
C ASP A 134 -8.76 -4.49 -3.48
N VAL A 135 -10.05 -4.16 -3.37
CA VAL A 135 -11.00 -4.19 -4.48
C VAL A 135 -11.80 -2.92 -4.42
N TYR A 136 -11.73 -2.11 -5.47
CA TYR A 136 -12.48 -0.87 -5.52
C TYR A 136 -12.84 -0.51 -6.96
N TYR A 137 -13.86 0.33 -7.05
CA TYR A 137 -14.36 0.85 -8.30
C TYR A 137 -13.85 2.28 -8.51
N CYS A 138 -13.34 2.56 -9.70
CA CYS A 138 -12.89 3.89 -10.10
C CYS A 138 -13.92 4.54 -11.03
N TYR A 139 -14.24 5.80 -10.74
CA TYR A 139 -15.07 6.67 -11.57
C TYR A 139 -14.22 7.79 -12.17
N GLY A 140 -14.48 8.15 -13.43
CA GLY A 140 -13.72 9.15 -14.20
C GLY A 140 -13.89 8.95 -15.71
N ASP A 141 -12.87 9.28 -16.50
CA ASP A 141 -12.86 9.14 -17.96
C ASP A 141 -13.19 7.72 -18.45
N ARG A 142 -12.87 6.71 -17.62
CA ARG A 142 -13.30 5.33 -17.80
C ARG A 142 -13.69 4.75 -16.46
N GLN A 143 -14.82 4.07 -16.45
CA GLN A 143 -15.24 3.26 -15.32
C GLN A 143 -14.47 1.95 -15.32
N MET A 144 -13.87 1.60 -14.18
CA MET A 144 -13.09 0.36 -14.05
C MET A 144 -13.11 -0.19 -12.63
N GLY A 145 -13.17 -1.51 -12.52
CA GLY A 145 -12.84 -2.22 -11.30
C GLY A 145 -11.32 -2.42 -11.21
N VAL A 146 -10.75 -2.12 -10.05
CA VAL A 146 -9.35 -2.37 -9.73
C VAL A 146 -9.29 -3.42 -8.63
N ILE A 147 -8.59 -4.52 -8.92
CA ILE A 147 -8.37 -5.62 -7.98
C ILE A 147 -6.87 -5.74 -7.75
N ILE A 148 -6.44 -5.53 -6.51
CA ILE A 148 -5.05 -5.67 -6.08
C ILE A 148 -4.95 -6.91 -5.19
N GLY A 149 -3.93 -7.72 -5.42
CA GLY A 149 -3.76 -8.94 -4.65
C GLY A 149 -2.36 -9.52 -4.68
N ARG A 150 -2.24 -10.63 -3.95
CA ARG A 150 -1.04 -11.45 -3.89
C ARG A 150 -1.34 -12.87 -4.37
N ALA A 151 -0.38 -13.48 -5.04
CA ALA A 151 -0.48 -14.84 -5.55
C ALA A 151 0.75 -15.67 -5.20
N THR A 152 0.54 -16.99 -5.11
CA THR A 152 1.62 -17.98 -5.01
C THR A 152 2.55 -17.97 -6.22
N SER A 153 2.04 -17.64 -7.42
CA SER A 153 2.83 -17.54 -8.65
C SER A 153 2.20 -16.58 -9.69
N ASP A 154 2.98 -16.19 -10.70
CA ASP A 154 2.48 -15.43 -11.85
C ASP A 154 1.37 -16.20 -12.60
N GLN A 155 1.47 -17.53 -12.63
CA GLN A 155 0.49 -18.39 -13.29
C GLN A 155 -0.84 -18.38 -12.53
N ASP A 156 -0.81 -18.43 -11.20
CA ASP A 156 -2.03 -18.34 -10.38
C ASP A 156 -2.75 -17.01 -10.60
N ALA A 157 -2.00 -15.90 -10.67
CA ALA A 157 -2.56 -14.59 -10.98
C ALA A 157 -3.16 -14.53 -12.39
N ALA A 158 -2.51 -15.15 -13.38
CA ALA A 158 -3.01 -15.21 -14.75
C ALA A 158 -4.29 -16.05 -14.87
N VAL A 159 -4.36 -17.20 -14.19
CA VAL A 159 -5.55 -18.06 -14.16
C VAL A 159 -6.71 -17.35 -13.47
N TYR A 160 -6.47 -16.69 -12.34
CA TYR A 160 -7.49 -15.90 -11.65
C TYR A 160 -8.04 -14.79 -12.57
N CYS A 161 -7.16 -14.03 -13.21
CA CYS A 161 -7.56 -12.96 -14.12
C CYS A 161 -8.35 -13.47 -15.33
N LYS A 162 -7.82 -14.45 -16.06
CA LYS A 162 -8.35 -14.85 -17.37
C LYS A 162 -9.48 -15.88 -17.31
N ASN A 163 -9.53 -16.69 -16.26
CA ASN A 163 -10.50 -17.77 -16.16
C ASN A 163 -11.52 -17.48 -15.06
N TYR A 164 -11.08 -17.10 -13.86
CA TYR A 164 -12.00 -16.90 -12.75
C TYR A 164 -12.85 -15.63 -12.95
N LEU A 165 -12.23 -14.48 -13.19
CA LEU A 165 -12.99 -13.22 -13.35
C LEU A 165 -13.85 -13.22 -14.61
N VAL A 166 -13.32 -13.68 -15.74
CA VAL A 166 -14.07 -13.70 -17.01
C VAL A 166 -15.23 -14.70 -16.99
N SER A 167 -15.09 -15.84 -16.29
CA SER A 167 -16.22 -16.78 -16.13
C SER A 167 -17.30 -16.22 -15.21
N ARG A 168 -16.90 -15.47 -14.17
CA ARG A 168 -17.83 -14.86 -13.22
C ARG A 168 -18.53 -13.63 -13.76
N TYR A 169 -17.85 -12.85 -14.59
CA TYR A 169 -18.37 -11.63 -15.20
C TYR A 169 -18.22 -11.73 -16.73
N PRO A 170 -19.20 -12.29 -17.45
CA PRO A 170 -19.12 -12.44 -18.89
C PRO A 170 -18.93 -11.09 -19.60
N ASN A 171 -18.15 -11.03 -20.68
CA ASN A 171 -17.92 -9.83 -21.49
C ASN A 171 -17.14 -8.68 -20.82
N ILE A 172 -16.54 -8.88 -19.64
CA ILE A 172 -15.57 -7.92 -19.12
C ILE A 172 -14.26 -8.01 -19.90
N LYS A 173 -13.61 -6.87 -20.09
CA LYS A 173 -12.24 -6.79 -20.57
C LYS A 173 -11.32 -6.68 -19.37
N VAL A 174 -10.38 -7.62 -19.24
CA VAL A 174 -9.40 -7.63 -18.14
C VAL A 174 -7.99 -7.35 -18.63
N SER A 175 -7.24 -6.60 -17.84
CA SER A 175 -5.79 -6.40 -18.00
C SER A 175 -5.08 -6.82 -16.72
N LEU A 176 -4.07 -7.68 -16.83
CA LEU A 176 -3.24 -8.12 -15.71
C LEU A 176 -1.89 -7.38 -15.72
N LEU A 177 -1.57 -6.73 -14.61
CA LEU A 177 -0.29 -6.10 -14.35
C LEU A 177 0.39 -6.87 -13.21
N ILE A 178 1.58 -7.39 -13.46
CA ILE A 178 2.39 -8.05 -12.41
C ILE A 178 3.48 -7.09 -11.97
N ASN A 179 3.50 -6.75 -10.69
CA ASN A 179 4.51 -5.87 -10.14
C ASN A 179 5.78 -6.67 -9.79
N LYS A 180 6.88 -6.36 -10.48
CA LYS A 180 8.19 -6.98 -10.22
C LYS A 180 9.12 -6.12 -9.37
N TYR A 181 8.94 -4.81 -9.38
CA TYR A 181 9.84 -3.86 -8.72
C TYR A 181 9.05 -2.65 -8.20
N ARG A 182 9.18 -2.35 -6.91
CA ARG A 182 8.70 -1.11 -6.29
C ARG A 182 9.89 -0.24 -5.93
N THR A 183 9.98 0.94 -6.51
CA THR A 183 11.02 1.94 -6.19
C THR A 183 10.63 2.85 -5.04
N ILE A 184 9.33 3.02 -4.84
CA ILE A 184 8.72 3.73 -3.72
C ILE A 184 7.62 2.83 -3.16
N SER A 185 7.59 2.64 -1.85
CA SER A 185 6.55 1.87 -1.17
C SER A 185 6.25 2.52 0.18
N ASN A 186 4.96 2.70 0.49
CA ASN A 186 4.50 3.37 1.69
C ASN A 186 5.22 4.72 1.91
N PHE A 187 5.30 5.55 0.86
CA PHE A 187 5.98 6.85 0.84
C PHE A 187 7.51 6.82 0.98
N PHE A 188 8.14 5.66 1.19
CA PHE A 188 9.58 5.54 1.32
C PHE A 188 10.26 5.01 0.05
N ILE A 189 11.41 5.59 -0.27
CA ILE A 189 12.24 5.15 -1.40
C ILE A 189 12.96 3.85 -1.05
N ASP A 190 12.78 2.82 -1.88
CA ASP A 190 13.51 1.56 -1.84
C ASP A 190 14.86 1.72 -2.57
N LYS A 191 15.87 2.16 -1.82
CA LYS A 191 17.23 2.35 -2.35
C LYS A 191 17.81 1.08 -2.98
N PRO A 192 17.67 -0.12 -2.39
CA PRO A 192 18.05 -1.37 -3.05
C PRO A 192 17.38 -1.58 -4.42
N ALA A 193 16.06 -1.38 -4.52
CA ALA A 193 15.34 -1.52 -5.80
C ALA A 193 15.82 -0.49 -6.83
N ILE A 194 15.99 0.77 -6.44
CA ILE A 194 16.55 1.82 -7.29
C ILE A 194 17.94 1.44 -7.81
N LYS A 195 18.82 0.95 -6.93
CA LYS A 195 20.17 0.53 -7.32
C LYS A 195 20.12 -0.57 -8.38
N LYS A 196 19.30 -1.61 -8.15
CA LYS A 196 19.13 -2.72 -9.09
C LYS A 196 18.61 -2.25 -10.44
N LEU A 197 17.63 -1.33 -10.46
CA LEU A 197 17.09 -0.80 -11.72
C LEU A 197 18.12 0.08 -12.45
N LYS A 198 18.89 0.90 -11.75
CA LYS A 198 19.98 1.68 -12.38
C LYS A 198 21.02 0.78 -13.05
N GLU A 199 21.36 -0.35 -12.43
CA GLU A 199 22.25 -1.36 -13.01
C GLU A 199 21.63 -1.99 -14.28
N ILE A 200 20.34 -2.36 -14.24
CA ILE A 200 19.63 -2.95 -15.38
C ILE A 200 19.52 -1.97 -16.55
N PHE A 201 19.24 -0.69 -16.28
CA PHE A 201 19.04 0.33 -17.31
C PHE A 201 20.34 1.03 -17.72
N HIS A 202 21.50 0.62 -17.20
CA HIS A 202 22.79 1.26 -17.46
C HIS A 202 22.78 2.78 -17.20
N ILE A 203 22.06 3.22 -16.16
CA ILE A 203 21.99 4.63 -15.79
C ILE A 203 23.25 4.98 -15.01
N GLU A 204 24.21 5.64 -15.68
CA GLU A 204 25.38 6.22 -15.01
C GLU A 204 24.96 7.29 -13.99
N LYS A 205 25.83 7.59 -13.02
CA LYS A 205 25.60 8.71 -12.07
C LYS A 205 25.58 10.03 -12.85
N SER A 206 24.44 10.40 -13.43
CA SER A 206 24.18 11.79 -13.75
C SER A 206 24.18 12.57 -12.43
N GLY A 207 24.88 13.71 -12.43
CA GLY A 207 24.78 14.69 -11.35
C GLY A 207 23.32 14.91 -11.00
N ALA A 208 23.05 15.07 -9.70
CA ALA A 208 21.72 15.16 -9.13
C ALA A 208 20.72 15.83 -10.08
N PRO A 209 19.61 15.16 -10.45
CA PRO A 209 18.50 15.89 -11.03
C PRO A 209 17.94 16.80 -9.94
N ASP A 210 17.77 18.07 -10.29
CA ASP A 210 16.90 19.00 -9.57
C ASP A 210 15.58 18.30 -9.24
N ALA A 211 15.08 18.58 -8.05
CA ALA A 211 13.97 17.91 -7.37
C ALA A 211 12.84 17.43 -8.30
N LEU A 212 12.43 16.17 -8.11
CA LEU A 212 11.04 15.74 -8.32
C LEU A 212 10.21 16.20 -7.13
#